data_AF-A0A5S4GRF0-F1
#
_entry.id   AF-A0A5S4GRF0-F1
#
_cell.length_a   1.000
_cell.length_b   1.000
_cell.length_c   1.000
_cell.angle_alpha   90.00
_cell.angle_beta   90.00
_cell.angle_gamma   90.00
#
_symmetry.space_group_name_H-M   'P 1'
#
loop_
_entity.id
_entity.type
_entity.pdbx_description
1 polymer ?
#
loop_
_entity_poly.entity_id
_entity_poly.type
_entity_poly.pdbx_seq_one_letter_code
_entity_poly.pdbx_strand_id
1 'polypeptide(L)'
;MIMPRPPAPPGGRPRAIAALLLSAFFFLLIGCGATMVFIGAHDLYVADRPIKCGGEVMNPDGPYTCFTGHGPRNYSDLVRERRAGQDRAPYMLAFGALAVVIGVPALRRALRYVGRVQRWTTSGEWTE
;
A
#
# COMPACT_ATOMS: atom_id res chain seq x y z
N MET A 1 -24.96 2.73 42.85
CA MET A 1 -25.49 3.66 41.82
C MET A 1 -25.48 2.94 40.48
N ILE A 2 -26.65 2.71 39.88
CA ILE A 2 -26.76 2.17 38.53
C ILE A 2 -26.60 3.38 37.60
N MET A 3 -25.43 3.52 36.94
CA MET A 3 -25.31 4.51 35.88
C MET A 3 -26.27 4.11 34.75
N PRO A 4 -27.21 4.98 34.35
CA PRO A 4 -28.07 4.70 33.21
C PRO A 4 -27.17 4.48 31.99
N ARG A 5 -27.42 3.37 31.29
CA ARG A 5 -26.69 3.02 30.07
C ARG A 5 -26.85 4.20 29.10
N PRO A 6 -25.76 4.78 28.59
CA PRO A 6 -25.88 5.87 27.64
C PRO A 6 -26.68 5.40 26.41
N PRO A 7 -27.51 6.28 25.82
CA PRO A 7 -28.31 5.94 24.64
C PRO A 7 -27.38 5.49 23.52
N ALA A 8 -27.75 4.41 22.81
CA ALA A 8 -26.92 3.84 21.77
C ALA A 8 -26.55 4.92 20.73
N PRO A 9 -25.29 4.96 20.25
CA PRO A 9 -24.87 5.92 19.25
C PRO A 9 -25.71 5.74 17.98
N PRO A 10 -25.91 6.78 17.16
CA PRO A 10 -26.77 6.71 15.98
C PRO A 10 -26.32 5.58 15.01
N GLY A 11 -27.06 4.46 15.03
CA GLY A 11 -26.80 3.24 14.25
C GLY A 11 -26.08 2.09 14.98
N GLY A 12 -25.90 2.19 16.30
CA GLY A 12 -25.56 1.08 17.19
C GLY A 12 -24.19 0.42 16.99
N ARG A 13 -23.99 -0.70 17.70
CA ARG A 13 -22.81 -1.57 17.63
C ARG A 13 -22.34 -1.95 16.21
N PRO A 14 -23.21 -2.27 15.23
CA PRO A 14 -22.74 -2.69 13.91
C PRO A 14 -22.00 -1.58 13.14
N ARG A 15 -22.37 -0.30 13.30
CA ARG A 15 -21.63 0.81 12.66
C ARG A 15 -20.24 1.03 13.25
N ALA A 16 -20.06 0.79 14.55
CA ALA A 16 -18.75 0.89 15.20
C ALA A 16 -17.80 -0.22 14.71
N ILE A 17 -18.30 -1.46 14.60
CA ILE A 17 -17.55 -2.59 14.04
C ILE A 17 -17.21 -2.33 12.57
N ALA A 18 -18.18 -1.86 11.78
CA ALA A 18 -17.94 -1.51 10.38
C ALA A 18 -16.87 -0.42 10.23
N ALA A 19 -16.87 0.62 11.08
CA ALA A 19 -15.85 1.67 11.04
C ALA A 19 -14.45 1.15 11.39
N LEU A 20 -14.34 0.22 12.35
CA LEU A 20 -13.09 -0.46 12.68
C LEU A 20 -12.58 -1.30 11.50
N LEU A 21 -13.42 -2.15 10.92
CA LEU A 21 -13.07 -2.98 9.77
C LEU A 21 -12.67 -2.12 8.57
N LEU A 22 -13.42 -1.05 8.29
CA LEU A 22 -13.09 -0.10 7.24
C LEU A 22 -11.76 0.61 7.51
N SER A 23 -11.47 1.00 8.76
CA SER A 23 -10.18 1.61 9.10
C SER A 23 -9.01 0.65 8.85
N ALA A 24 -9.14 -0.62 9.24
CA ALA A 24 -8.12 -1.63 8.97
C ALA A 24 -7.94 -1.85 7.46
N PHE A 25 -9.05 -1.92 6.71
CA PHE A 25 -9.03 -2.06 5.26
C PHE A 25 -8.34 -0.88 4.56
N PHE A 26 -8.69 0.36 4.92
CA PHE A 26 -8.07 1.53 4.32
C PHE A 26 -6.59 1.66 4.69
N PHE A 27 -6.19 1.27 5.91
CA PHE A 27 -4.79 1.24 6.29
C PHE A 27 -3.99 0.25 5.43
N LEU A 28 -4.50 -0.97 5.25
CA LEU A 28 -3.92 -1.97 4.33
C LEU A 28 -3.85 -1.44 2.90
N LEU A 29 -4.92 -0.81 2.42
CA LEU A 29 -4.99 -0.24 1.07
C LEU A 29 -3.91 0.83 0.85
N ILE A 30 -3.68 1.73 1.81
CA ILE A 30 -2.60 2.73 1.76
C ILE A 30 -1.24 2.05 1.70
N GLY A 31 -1.00 1.05 2.56
CA GLY A 31 0.25 0.30 2.59
C GLY A 31 0.55 -0.38 1.26
N CYS A 32 -0.40 -1.15 0.73
CA CYS A 32 -0.29 -1.77 -0.59
C CYS A 32 -0.08 -0.73 -1.70
N GLY A 33 -0.79 0.40 -1.62
CA GLY A 33 -0.65 1.49 -2.58
C GLY A 33 0.77 2.07 -2.60
N ALA A 34 1.33 2.36 -1.43
CA ALA A 34 2.70 2.86 -1.29
C ALA A 34 3.74 1.85 -1.82
N THR A 35 3.55 0.55 -1.56
CA THR A 35 4.41 -0.50 -2.11
C THR A 35 4.36 -0.54 -3.64
N MET A 36 3.16 -0.45 -4.23
CA MET A 36 3.02 -0.39 -5.70
C MET A 36 3.72 0.82 -6.30
N VAL A 37 3.57 2.01 -5.69
CA VAL A 37 4.28 3.22 -6.12
C VAL A 37 5.80 3.01 -6.07
N PHE A 38 6.30 2.44 -4.97
CA PHE A 38 7.72 2.16 -4.82
C PHE A 38 8.25 1.20 -5.88
N ILE A 39 7.54 0.10 -6.15
CA ILE A 39 7.92 -0.87 -7.20
C ILE A 39 7.92 -0.21 -8.57
N GLY A 40 6.88 0.55 -8.92
CA GLY A 40 6.81 1.24 -10.21
C GLY A 40 7.92 2.28 -10.38
N ALA A 41 8.20 3.08 -9.35
CA ALA A 41 9.29 4.05 -9.38
C ALA A 41 10.66 3.37 -9.49
N HIS A 42 10.84 2.25 -8.78
CA HIS A 42 12.04 1.43 -8.87
C HIS A 42 12.23 0.86 -10.28
N ASP A 43 11.18 0.29 -10.87
CA ASP A 43 11.21 -0.29 -12.22
C ASP A 43 11.59 0.76 -13.28
N LEU A 44 11.07 1.99 -13.19
CA LEU A 44 11.52 3.11 -14.05
C LEU A 44 12.97 3.48 -13.78
N TYR A 45 13.36 3.61 -12.51
CA TYR A 45 14.72 4.00 -12.13
C TYR A 45 15.78 3.00 -12.63
N VAL A 46 15.50 1.70 -12.57
CA VAL A 46 16.45 0.68 -13.01
C VAL A 46 16.45 0.48 -14.52
N ALA A 47 15.38 0.85 -15.24
CA ALA A 47 15.29 0.68 -16.69
C ALA A 47 16.47 1.35 -17.42
N ASP A 48 16.85 2.56 -17.00
CA ASP A 48 17.88 3.38 -17.66
C ASP A 48 19.30 3.18 -17.09
N ARG A 49 19.48 2.31 -16.09
CA ARG A 49 20.79 2.07 -15.45
C ARG A 49 21.53 0.93 -16.13
N PRO A 50 22.87 0.84 -16.03
CA PRO A 50 23.58 -0.37 -16.45
C PRO A 50 23.09 -1.59 -15.65
N ILE A 51 22.98 -2.75 -16.31
CA ILE A 51 22.71 -4.03 -15.64
C ILE A 51 23.98 -4.44 -14.91
N LYS A 52 23.88 -4.64 -13.60
CA LYS A 52 24.98 -5.07 -12.76
C LYS A 52 24.68 -6.43 -12.15
N CYS A 53 25.70 -7.26 -12.03
CA CYS A 53 25.64 -8.54 -11.34
C CYS A 53 26.72 -8.58 -10.27
N GLY A 54 26.30 -8.50 -9.02
CA GLY A 54 27.21 -8.19 -7.91
C GLY A 54 27.81 -6.79 -8.09
N GLY A 55 29.14 -6.70 -8.10
CA GLY A 55 29.89 -5.45 -8.25
C GLY A 55 30.14 -5.02 -9.70
N GLU A 56 29.94 -5.91 -10.68
CA GLU A 56 30.37 -5.68 -12.06
C GLU A 56 29.21 -5.34 -13.00
N VAL A 57 29.49 -4.51 -14.01
CA VAL A 57 28.55 -4.22 -15.10
C VAL A 57 28.59 -5.38 -16.08
N MET A 58 27.41 -5.92 -16.40
CA MET A 58 27.26 -7.05 -17.29
C MET A 58 27.53 -6.64 -18.75
N ASN A 59 28.40 -7.37 -19.44
CA ASN A 59 28.68 -7.17 -20.85
C ASN A 59 27.53 -7.75 -21.72
N PRO A 60 26.93 -6.99 -22.65
CA PRO A 60 25.85 -7.47 -23.53
C PRO A 60 26.22 -8.71 -24.36
N ASP A 61 27.48 -8.80 -24.79
CA ASP A 61 28.00 -9.88 -25.65
C ASP A 61 28.86 -10.89 -24.87
N GLY A 62 28.89 -10.76 -23.54
CA GLY A 62 29.71 -11.60 -22.67
C GLY A 62 29.10 -12.99 -22.44
N PRO A 63 29.92 -14.03 -22.17
CA PRO A 63 29.45 -15.39 -21.89
C PRO A 63 28.80 -15.54 -20.50
N TYR A 64 28.67 -14.45 -19.74
CA TYR A 64 28.35 -14.49 -18.31
C TYR A 64 26.85 -14.49 -18.07
N THR A 65 26.42 -15.37 -17.17
CA THR A 65 25.04 -15.44 -16.67
C THR A 65 24.99 -14.94 -15.24
N CYS A 66 23.92 -14.25 -14.88
CA CYS A 66 23.73 -13.74 -13.53
C CYS A 66 22.80 -14.65 -12.76
N PHE A 67 23.25 -15.13 -11.61
CA PHE A 67 22.40 -15.87 -10.69
C PHE A 67 21.51 -14.88 -9.92
N THR A 68 20.24 -14.89 -10.27
CA THR A 68 19.19 -14.15 -9.57
C THR A 68 18.48 -15.07 -8.58
N GLY A 69 17.60 -14.51 -7.73
CA GLY A 69 16.68 -15.30 -6.89
C GLY A 69 15.71 -16.20 -7.69
N HIS A 70 15.71 -16.11 -9.02
CA HIS A 70 14.89 -16.90 -9.94
C HIS A 70 15.73 -17.79 -10.87
N GLY A 71 17.01 -18.01 -10.55
CA GLY A 71 17.94 -18.84 -11.32
C GLY A 71 18.92 -18.04 -12.20
N PRO A 72 19.74 -18.73 -13.03
CA PRO A 72 20.68 -18.09 -13.93
C PRO A 72 19.93 -17.37 -15.06
N ARG A 73 20.30 -16.11 -15.31
CA ARG A 73 19.69 -15.24 -16.33
C ARG A 73 20.75 -14.62 -17.21
N ASN A 74 20.49 -14.59 -18.50
CA ASN A 74 21.35 -13.94 -19.49
C ASN A 74 21.03 -12.45 -19.59
N TYR A 75 21.91 -11.67 -20.24
CA TYR A 75 21.71 -10.23 -20.42
C TYR A 75 20.37 -9.93 -21.10
N SER A 76 20.05 -10.67 -22.16
CA SER A 76 18.79 -10.53 -22.91
C SER A 76 17.55 -10.79 -22.05
N ASP A 77 17.59 -11.75 -21.12
CA ASP A 77 16.49 -12.01 -20.19
C ASP A 77 16.30 -10.84 -19.22
N LEU A 78 17.39 -10.28 -18.69
CA LEU A 78 17.35 -9.15 -17.76
C LEU A 78 16.86 -7.87 -18.44
N VAL A 79 17.27 -7.63 -19.70
CA VAL A 79 16.74 -6.53 -20.51
C VAL A 79 15.25 -6.71 -20.75
N ARG A 80 14.80 -7.92 -21.09
CA ARG A 80 13.37 -8.23 -21.28
C ARG A 80 12.56 -7.98 -20.00
N GLU A 81 13.08 -8.41 -18.86
CA GLU A 81 12.44 -8.18 -17.56
C GLU A 81 12.36 -6.70 -17.20
N ARG A 82 13.42 -5.94 -17.43
CA ARG A 82 13.40 -4.48 -17.20
C ARG A 82 12.40 -3.78 -18.11
N ARG A 83 12.32 -4.17 -19.38
CA ARG A 83 11.34 -3.58 -20.30
C ARG A 83 9.91 -3.88 -19.88
N ALA A 84 9.64 -5.12 -19.48
CA ALA A 84 8.34 -5.48 -18.89
C ALA A 84 8.05 -4.71 -17.59
N GLY A 85 9.07 -4.46 -16.76
CA GLY A 85 9.01 -3.60 -15.58
C GLY A 85 8.69 -2.15 -15.92
N GLN A 86 9.35 -1.60 -16.93
CA GLN A 86 9.12 -0.24 -17.42
C GLN A 86 7.70 -0.08 -17.99
N ASP A 87 7.22 -1.07 -18.75
CA ASP A 87 5.89 -1.04 -19.36
C ASP A 87 4.77 -1.11 -18.30
N ARG A 88 4.97 -1.85 -17.20
CA ARG A 88 3.98 -1.96 -16.11
C ARG A 88 4.06 -0.82 -15.08
N ALA A 89 5.19 -0.13 -14.99
CA ALA A 89 5.45 0.87 -13.95
C ALA A 89 4.42 2.01 -13.90
N PRO A 90 3.94 2.59 -15.02
CA PRO A 90 2.92 3.63 -15.00
C PRO A 90 1.62 3.16 -14.32
N TYR A 91 1.23 1.90 -14.53
CA TYR A 91 0.04 1.33 -13.91
C TYR A 91 0.25 1.14 -12.41
N MET A 92 1.40 0.62 -11.98
CA MET A 92 1.71 0.46 -10.56
C MET A 92 1.73 1.82 -9.83
N LEU A 93 2.31 2.84 -10.45
CA LEU A 93 2.31 4.21 -9.94
C LEU A 93 0.89 4.77 -9.84
N ALA A 94 0.09 4.65 -10.90
CA ALA A 94 -1.27 5.20 -10.93
C ALA A 94 -2.20 4.50 -9.92
N PHE A 95 -2.22 3.17 -9.89
CA PHE A 95 -3.02 2.41 -8.92
C PHE A 95 -2.56 2.66 -7.49
N GLY A 96 -1.25 2.68 -7.26
CA GLY A 96 -0.69 2.94 -5.94
C GLY A 96 -1.01 4.34 -5.43
N ALA A 97 -0.86 5.36 -6.28
CA ALA A 97 -1.22 6.73 -5.96
C ALA A 97 -2.73 6.87 -5.67
N LEU A 98 -3.59 6.25 -6.49
CA LEU A 98 -5.03 6.27 -6.29
C LEU A 98 -5.43 5.61 -4.95
N ALA A 99 -4.82 4.48 -4.62
CA ALA A 99 -5.05 3.78 -3.36
C ALA A 99 -4.70 4.64 -2.14
N VAL A 100 -3.60 5.40 -2.20
CA VAL A 100 -3.21 6.33 -1.13
C VAL A 100 -4.15 7.55 -1.07
N VAL A 101 -4.46 8.16 -2.23
CA VAL A 101 -5.33 9.35 -2.33
C VAL A 101 -6.73 9.08 -1.80
N ILE A 102 -7.28 7.89 -2.04
CA ILE A 102 -8.60 7.48 -1.51
C ILE A 102 -8.48 6.97 -0.06
N GLY A 103 -7.46 6.16 0.21
CA GLY A 103 -7.29 5.48 1.49
C GLY A 103 -7.06 6.44 2.65
N VAL A 104 -6.21 7.46 2.49
CA VAL A 104 -5.88 8.44 3.55
C VAL A 104 -7.11 9.20 4.07
N PRO A 105 -7.93 9.88 3.23
CA PRO A 105 -9.12 10.58 3.71
C PRO A 105 -10.17 9.62 4.27
N ALA A 106 -10.33 8.43 3.70
CA ALA A 106 -11.28 7.43 4.18
C ALA A 106 -10.87 6.86 5.55
N LEU A 107 -9.59 6.55 5.75
CA LEU A 107 -9.02 6.15 7.04
C LEU A 107 -9.20 7.24 8.08
N ARG A 108 -8.89 8.49 7.74
CA ARG A 108 -9.07 9.63 8.65
C ARG A 108 -10.52 9.79 9.08
N ARG A 109 -11.48 9.61 8.16
CA ARG A 109 -12.91 9.66 8.47
C ARG A 109 -13.34 8.50 9.37
N ALA A 110 -12.86 7.29 9.09
CA ALA A 110 -13.15 6.11 9.91
C ALA A 110 -12.61 6.26 11.34
N LEU A 111 -11.34 6.68 11.50
CA LEU A 111 -10.72 6.91 12.81
C LEU A 111 -11.41 8.00 13.61
N ARG A 112 -11.82 9.10 12.98
CA ARG A 112 -12.63 10.15 13.66
C ARG A 112 -13.96 9.60 14.18
N TYR A 113 -14.60 8.72 13.42
CA TYR A 113 -15.84 8.07 13.87
C TYR A 113 -15.59 7.11 15.03
N VAL A 114 -14.56 6.26 14.93
CA VAL A 114 -14.16 5.35 16.02
C VAL A 114 -13.83 6.14 17.29
N GLY A 115 -13.09 7.24 17.19
CA GLY A 115 -12.78 8.11 18.32
C GLY A 115 -14.00 8.82 18.93
N ARG A 116 -15.05 9.11 18.15
CA ARG A 116 -16.34 9.59 18.68
C ARG A 116 -17.07 8.49 19.44
N VAL A 117 -17.11 7.27 18.90
CA VAL A 117 -17.71 6.10 19.57
C VAL A 117 -16.98 5.81 20.88
N GLN A 118 -15.64 5.84 20.88
CA GLN A 118 -14.84 5.59 22.09
C GLN A 118 -15.11 6.65 23.17
N ARG A 119 -15.11 7.94 22.80
CA ARG A 119 -15.46 9.02 23.73
C ARG A 119 -16.87 8.85 24.31
N TRP A 120 -17.85 8.54 23.47
CA TRP A 120 -19.20 8.22 23.92
C TRP A 120 -19.25 7.04 24.90
N THR A 121 -18.50 5.95 24.65
CA THR A 121 -18.47 4.81 25.59
C THR A 121 -17.86 5.18 26.95
N THR A 122 -16.99 6.19 27.00
CA THR A 122 -16.32 6.62 28.24
C THR A 122 -17.04 7.76 28.97
N SER A 123 -17.67 8.69 28.26
CA SER A 123 -18.30 9.89 28.85
C SER A 123 -19.83 9.86 28.83
N GLY A 124 -20.46 8.98 28.03
CA GLY A 124 -21.91 8.92 27.83
C GLY A 124 -22.48 10.06 26.96
N GLU A 125 -21.68 11.04 26.58
CA GLU A 125 -22.08 12.19 25.75
C GLU A 125 -21.65 12.00 24.29
N TRP A 126 -22.57 12.21 23.36
CA TRP A 126 -22.28 12.22 21.93
C TRP A 126 -21.98 13.65 21.47
N THR A 127 -20.76 13.87 20.97
CA THR A 127 -20.36 15.15 20.35
C THR A 127 -20.43 14.99 18.83
N GLU A 128 -21.27 15.82 18.17
CA GLU A 128 -21.43 15.80 16.71
C GLU A 128 -20.17 16.22 15.96
#